data_AF-A0A7W9G6L1-F1
#
_entry.id   AF-A0A7W9G6L1-F1
#
_cell.length_a   1.000
_cell.length_b   1.000
_cell.length_c   1.000
_cell.angle_alpha   90.00
_cell.angle_beta   90.00
_cell.angle_gamma   90.00
#
_symmetry.space_group_name_H-M   'P 1'
#
loop_
_entity.id
_entity.type
_entity.pdbx_description
1 polymer ?
#
loop_
_entity_poly.entity_id
_entity_poly.type
_entity_poly.pdbx_seq_one_letter_code
_entity_poly.pdbx_strand_id
1 'polypeptide(L)'
;MTDIAAVLRLDLAGKTGSDGWREALDMVPRERFLGDVIFQLDEARGDLWAPARRADMPQSEWLALVYADVTLVTQVDGVMAGDATGAVAGSPTSSSTRPSLVVRMLEAAEIQEGDQVLEIGTGTGYSTALMCQRLGNKAVCSIEYDPVVAGRARDAITSAGYTPTLVEGDGLLGYAEEAPYDRLISTCAVRTIPQA
;
A
#
# COMPACT_ATOMS: atom_id res chain seq x y z
N MET A 1 23.20 -1.61 -18.51
CA MET A 1 21.76 -1.36 -18.70
C MET A 1 21.26 -0.68 -17.44
N THR A 2 20.58 0.45 -17.55
CA THR A 2 20.07 1.22 -16.40
C THR A 2 18.85 0.51 -15.83
N ASP A 3 18.80 0.34 -14.51
CA ASP A 3 17.61 -0.13 -13.81
C ASP A 3 16.56 0.99 -13.79
N ILE A 4 15.56 0.88 -14.66
CA ILE A 4 14.50 1.89 -14.82
C ILE A 4 13.67 2.02 -13.53
N ALA A 5 13.42 0.91 -12.83
CA ALA A 5 12.63 0.94 -11.60
C ALA A 5 13.37 1.73 -10.51
N ALA A 6 14.66 1.48 -10.33
CA ALA A 6 15.48 2.22 -9.37
C ALA A 6 15.51 3.74 -9.67
N VAL A 7 15.63 4.13 -10.93
CA VAL A 7 15.62 5.56 -11.33
C VAL A 7 14.27 6.21 -11.02
N LEU A 8 13.16 5.56 -11.39
CA LEU A 8 11.81 6.10 -11.13
C LEU A 8 11.49 6.15 -9.64
N ARG A 9 11.96 5.17 -8.87
CA ARG A 9 11.84 5.14 -7.41
C ARG A 9 12.57 6.30 -6.76
N LEU A 10 13.82 6.55 -7.14
CA LEU A 10 14.61 7.66 -6.63
C LEU A 10 13.97 9.02 -6.99
N ASP A 11 13.42 9.14 -8.20
CA ASP A 11 12.69 10.33 -8.63
C ASP A 11 11.40 10.56 -7.81
N LEU A 12 10.60 9.50 -7.59
CA LEU A 12 9.43 9.55 -6.72
C LEU A 12 9.80 9.96 -5.29
N ALA A 13 10.83 9.33 -4.72
CA ALA A 13 11.35 9.65 -3.39
C ALA A 13 11.79 11.12 -3.30
N GLY A 14 12.43 11.64 -4.35
CA GLY A 14 12.86 13.03 -4.42
C GLY A 14 11.73 14.05 -4.52
N LYS A 15 10.60 13.69 -5.13
CA LYS A 15 9.43 14.55 -5.30
C LYS A 15 8.46 14.52 -4.11
N THR A 16 8.37 13.38 -3.44
CA THR A 16 7.29 13.11 -2.48
C THR A 16 7.77 12.82 -1.06
N GLY A 17 9.04 12.45 -0.89
CA GLY A 17 9.61 12.18 0.43
C GLY A 17 10.03 13.46 1.14
N SER A 18 9.62 13.59 2.40
CA SER A 18 10.29 14.48 3.35
C SER A 18 11.57 13.83 3.88
N ASP A 19 12.36 14.61 4.63
CA ASP A 19 13.61 14.15 5.23
C ASP A 19 13.43 12.84 6.03
N GLY A 20 12.27 12.63 6.67
CA GLY A 20 12.00 11.43 7.46
C GLY A 20 11.62 10.18 6.64
N TRP A 21 11.10 10.33 5.42
CA TRP A 21 10.51 9.21 4.66
C TRP A 21 11.17 8.95 3.30
N ARG A 22 12.04 9.87 2.84
CA ARG A 22 12.69 9.77 1.53
C ARG A 22 13.48 8.48 1.35
N GLU A 23 14.25 8.07 2.36
CA GLU A 23 15.03 6.84 2.29
C GLU A 23 14.11 5.61 2.14
N ALA A 24 13.01 5.56 2.90
CA ALA A 24 12.05 4.46 2.79
C ALA A 24 11.46 4.37 1.39
N LEU A 25 11.07 5.50 0.79
CA LEU A 25 10.59 5.55 -0.59
C LEU A 25 11.65 5.11 -1.61
N ASP A 26 12.91 5.48 -1.40
CA ASP A 26 14.02 5.09 -2.29
C ASP A 26 14.39 3.61 -2.16
N MET A 27 14.13 2.98 -1.01
CA MET A 27 14.51 1.60 -0.74
C MET A 27 13.41 0.58 -1.03
N VAL A 28 12.13 0.92 -0.80
CA VAL A 28 11.00 -0.01 -0.96
C VAL A 28 10.53 -0.07 -2.42
N PRO A 29 10.64 -1.24 -3.11
CA PRO A 29 10.27 -1.37 -4.53
C PRO A 29 8.75 -1.49 -4.70
N ARG A 30 8.06 -0.37 -4.98
CA ARG A 30 6.58 -0.29 -5.08
C ARG A 30 5.99 -1.29 -6.08
N GLU A 31 6.70 -1.63 -7.15
CA GLU A 31 6.28 -2.60 -8.16
C GLU A 31 6.05 -4.02 -7.60
N ARG A 32 6.66 -4.36 -6.47
CA ARG A 32 6.47 -5.68 -5.84
C ARG A 32 5.11 -5.82 -5.15
N PHE A 33 4.37 -4.73 -4.96
CA PHE A 33 3.14 -4.72 -4.16
C PHE A 33 1.85 -4.69 -5.01
N LEU A 34 1.92 -4.54 -6.34
CA LEU A 34 0.74 -4.32 -7.20
C LEU A 34 0.28 -5.57 -7.97
N GLY A 35 1.11 -6.61 -8.08
CA GLY A 35 0.89 -7.70 -9.04
C GLY A 35 1.03 -7.22 -10.49
N ASP A 36 0.45 -7.95 -11.45
CA ASP A 36 0.57 -7.65 -12.89
C ASP A 36 -0.67 -7.00 -13.51
N VAL A 37 -1.71 -6.72 -12.71
CA VAL A 37 -2.94 -6.08 -13.16
C VAL A 37 -3.44 -5.12 -12.10
N ILE A 38 -3.83 -3.92 -12.52
CA ILE A 38 -4.54 -2.92 -11.70
C ILE A 38 -5.81 -2.49 -12.41
N PHE A 39 -6.72 -1.84 -11.69
CA PHE A 39 -7.87 -1.19 -12.28
C PHE A 39 -7.58 0.29 -12.60
N GLN A 40 -8.08 0.73 -13.74
CA GLN A 40 -8.17 2.14 -14.12
C GLN A 40 -9.63 2.52 -14.27
N LEU A 41 -9.98 3.72 -13.79
CA LEU A 41 -11.33 4.24 -13.94
C LEU A 41 -11.58 4.55 -15.42
N ASP A 42 -12.68 4.05 -15.97
CA ASP A 42 -13.20 4.50 -17.25
C ASP A 42 -13.82 5.89 -17.05
N GLU A 43 -13.09 6.96 -17.40
CA GLU A 43 -13.58 8.33 -17.22
C GLU A 43 -14.88 8.62 -17.99
N ALA A 44 -15.18 7.86 -19.05
CA ALA A 44 -16.44 8.00 -19.78
C ALA A 44 -17.62 7.37 -19.03
N ARG A 45 -17.35 6.44 -18.11
CA ARG A 45 -18.32 5.68 -17.31
C ARG A 45 -17.82 5.64 -15.88
N GLY A 46 -17.97 6.75 -15.15
CA GLY A 46 -17.28 7.06 -13.89
C GLY A 46 -17.53 6.12 -12.69
N ASP A 47 -18.17 4.98 -12.87
CA ASP A 47 -18.32 3.88 -11.90
C ASP A 47 -17.75 2.54 -12.40
N LEU A 48 -17.17 2.52 -13.61
CA LEU A 48 -16.66 1.34 -14.28
C LEU A 48 -15.13 1.31 -14.28
N TRP A 49 -14.57 0.18 -13.88
CA TRP A 49 -13.14 -0.03 -13.70
C TRP A 49 -12.60 -1.05 -14.70
N ALA A 50 -11.73 -0.63 -15.61
CA ALA A 50 -11.13 -1.50 -16.61
C ALA A 50 -9.78 -2.07 -16.12
N PRO A 51 -9.52 -3.38 -16.29
CA PRO A 51 -8.23 -3.97 -15.91
C PRO A 51 -7.13 -3.53 -16.90
N ALA A 52 -6.12 -2.84 -16.39
CA ALA A 52 -4.89 -2.52 -17.11
C ALA A 52 -3.82 -3.55 -16.74
N ARG A 53 -3.36 -4.32 -17.73
CA ARG A 53 -2.41 -5.42 -17.54
C ARG A 53 -1.00 -4.99 -17.92
N ARG A 54 -0.04 -5.36 -17.08
CA ARG A 54 1.40 -5.18 -17.36
C ARG A 54 1.82 -5.78 -18.69
N ALA A 55 1.27 -6.94 -19.06
CA ALA A 55 1.63 -7.64 -20.30
C ALA A 55 1.20 -6.90 -21.57
N ASP A 56 0.24 -5.98 -21.47
CA ASP A 56 -0.33 -5.28 -22.61
C ASP A 56 0.37 -3.94 -22.91
N MET A 57 1.43 -3.59 -22.15
CA MET A 57 2.18 -2.34 -22.30
C MET A 57 3.69 -2.55 -22.15
N PRO A 58 4.52 -1.63 -22.71
CA PRO A 58 5.96 -1.66 -22.48
C PRO A 58 6.32 -1.59 -21.00
N GLN A 59 7.39 -2.30 -20.60
CA GLN A 59 7.84 -2.32 -19.21
C GLN A 59 8.08 -0.91 -18.63
N SER A 60 8.63 0.00 -19.42
CA SER A 60 8.85 1.40 -19.01
C SER A 60 7.56 2.14 -18.70
N GLU A 61 6.48 1.86 -19.45
CA GLU A 61 5.17 2.48 -19.23
C GLU A 61 4.51 1.93 -17.96
N TRP A 62 4.56 0.61 -17.76
CA TRP A 62 4.11 -0.01 -16.52
C TRP A 62 4.85 0.55 -15.31
N LEU A 63 6.18 0.62 -15.36
CA LEU A 63 6.97 1.15 -14.25
C LEU A 63 6.70 2.65 -14.02
N ALA A 64 6.52 3.44 -15.08
CA ALA A 64 6.13 4.85 -14.93
C ALA A 64 4.78 5.00 -14.23
N LEU A 65 3.81 4.12 -14.51
CA LEU A 65 2.52 4.09 -13.83
C LEU A 65 2.65 3.66 -12.35
N VAL A 66 3.43 2.61 -12.08
CA VAL A 66 3.72 2.14 -10.71
C VAL A 66 4.34 3.25 -9.86
N TYR A 67 5.26 4.01 -10.42
CA TYR A 67 5.99 5.07 -9.72
C TYR A 67 5.37 6.47 -9.86
N ALA A 68 4.21 6.58 -10.50
CA ALA A 68 3.45 7.83 -10.52
C ALA A 68 2.85 8.14 -9.15
N ASP A 69 2.74 9.43 -8.82
CA ASP A 69 2.11 9.90 -7.59
C ASP A 69 0.58 9.86 -7.69
N VAL A 70 0.03 8.66 -7.88
CA VAL A 70 -1.40 8.36 -7.99
C VAL A 70 -1.75 7.12 -7.18
N THR A 71 -3.04 6.99 -6.84
CA THR A 71 -3.60 5.77 -6.25
C THR A 71 -3.84 4.75 -7.35
N LEU A 72 -3.40 3.50 -7.13
CA LEU A 72 -3.57 2.40 -8.07
C LEU A 72 -4.54 1.38 -7.45
N VAL A 73 -5.73 1.24 -8.05
CA VAL A 73 -6.79 0.36 -7.51
C VAL A 73 -6.47 -1.09 -7.83
N THR A 74 -6.56 -1.96 -6.83
CA THR A 74 -6.23 -3.39 -6.93
C THR A 74 -7.43 -4.30 -6.70
N GLN A 75 -8.51 -3.77 -6.11
CA GLN A 75 -9.76 -4.49 -5.88
C GLN A 75 -10.97 -3.54 -5.96
N VAL A 76 -12.05 -4.00 -6.57
CA VAL A 76 -13.33 -3.30 -6.68
C VAL A 76 -14.45 -4.24 -6.24
N ASP A 77 -15.24 -3.84 -5.24
CA ASP A 77 -16.31 -4.65 -4.63
C ASP A 77 -15.91 -6.12 -4.41
N GLY A 78 -14.71 -6.34 -3.86
CA GLY A 78 -14.17 -7.68 -3.59
C GLY A 78 -13.51 -8.39 -4.78
N VAL A 79 -13.69 -7.90 -6.01
CA VAL A 79 -13.07 -8.47 -7.22
C VAL A 79 -11.64 -7.95 -7.35
N MET A 80 -10.65 -8.84 -7.27
CA MET A 80 -9.25 -8.48 -7.51
C MET A 80 -9.01 -8.17 -8.99
N ALA A 81 -8.17 -7.17 -9.28
CA ALA A 81 -7.82 -6.80 -10.66
C ALA A 81 -7.20 -7.96 -11.46
N GLY A 82 -6.43 -8.83 -10.79
CA GLY A 82 -5.84 -10.02 -11.40
C GLY A 82 -6.86 -11.07 -11.88
N ASP A 83 -8.03 -11.11 -11.23
CA ASP A 83 -9.09 -12.09 -11.51
C ASP A 83 -10.14 -11.56 -12.48
N ALA A 84 -10.11 -10.26 -12.79
CA ALA A 84 -11.07 -9.62 -13.67
C ALA A 84 -10.87 -10.04 -15.13
N THR A 85 -11.93 -10.53 -15.78
CA THR A 85 -11.96 -10.86 -17.21
C THR A 85 -12.39 -9.69 -18.10
N GLY A 86 -12.86 -8.60 -17.50
CA GLY A 86 -13.35 -7.41 -18.17
C GLY A 86 -13.56 -6.28 -17.17
N ALA A 87 -14.25 -5.23 -17.60
CA ALA A 87 -14.52 -4.09 -16.73
C ALA A 87 -15.52 -4.44 -15.61
N VAL A 88 -15.33 -3.88 -14.43
CA VAL A 88 -16.12 -4.14 -13.21
C VAL A 88 -16.71 -2.83 -12.73
N ALA A 89 -18.02 -2.80 -12.45
CA ALA A 89 -18.65 -1.64 -11.82
C ALA A 89 -18.60 -1.78 -10.30
N GLY A 90 -18.43 -0.67 -9.58
CA GLY A 90 -18.42 -0.70 -8.11
C GLY A 90 -17.48 0.30 -7.48
N SER A 91 -17.26 0.13 -6.17
CA SER A 91 -16.36 0.99 -5.39
C SER A 91 -15.00 0.30 -5.18
N PRO A 92 -13.88 1.03 -5.24
CA PRO A 92 -12.59 0.50 -4.82
C PRO A 92 -12.64 0.01 -3.37
N THR A 93 -12.30 -1.25 -3.15
CA THR A 93 -12.20 -1.86 -1.81
C THR A 93 -10.75 -2.10 -1.38
N SER A 94 -9.79 -2.07 -2.31
CA SER A 94 -8.35 -2.06 -2.01
C SER A 94 -7.57 -1.29 -3.08
N SER A 95 -6.50 -0.62 -2.65
CA SER A 95 -5.61 0.13 -3.54
C SER A 95 -4.22 0.31 -2.94
N SER A 96 -3.22 0.56 -3.80
CA SER A 96 -1.97 1.18 -3.38
C SER A 96 -2.19 2.69 -3.40
N THR A 97 -2.43 3.26 -2.23
CA THR A 97 -2.65 4.70 -2.05
C THR A 97 -1.50 5.53 -2.64
N ARG A 98 -1.84 6.68 -3.20
CA ARG A 98 -0.90 7.69 -3.70
C ARG A 98 0.28 7.91 -2.71
N PRO A 99 1.55 7.75 -3.14
CA PRO A 99 2.72 7.82 -2.26
C PRO A 99 2.81 9.13 -1.45
N SER A 100 2.60 10.28 -2.08
CA SER A 100 2.65 11.56 -1.36
C SER A 100 1.56 11.68 -0.30
N LEU A 101 0.40 11.03 -0.49
CA LEU A 101 -0.64 10.99 0.53
C LEU A 101 -0.24 10.08 1.68
N VAL A 102 0.35 8.91 1.40
CA VAL A 102 0.88 8.01 2.43
C VAL A 102 1.91 8.74 3.29
N VAL A 103 2.89 9.41 2.69
CA VAL A 103 3.90 10.20 3.44
C VAL A 103 3.23 11.24 4.33
N ARG A 104 2.30 12.05 3.79
CA ARG A 104 1.59 13.06 4.58
C ARG A 104 0.79 12.47 5.74
N MET A 105 0.18 11.30 5.56
CA MET A 105 -0.54 10.62 6.63
C MET A 105 0.41 10.15 7.74
N LEU A 106 1.56 9.58 7.36
CA LEU A 106 2.58 9.13 8.31
C LEU A 106 3.20 10.31 9.09
N GLU A 107 3.40 11.44 8.44
CA GLU A 107 3.85 12.68 9.08
C GLU A 107 2.80 13.28 10.01
N ALA A 108 1.54 13.32 9.58
CA ALA A 108 0.44 13.82 10.40
C ALA A 108 0.17 12.93 11.63
N ALA A 109 0.49 11.64 11.53
CA ALA A 109 0.49 10.72 12.66
C ALA A 109 1.74 10.87 13.55
N GLU A 110 2.67 11.77 13.23
CA GLU A 110 3.92 11.99 13.96
C GLU A 110 4.68 10.69 14.25
N ILE A 111 4.74 9.79 13.26
CA ILE A 111 5.48 8.52 13.36
C ILE A 111 6.98 8.82 13.23
N GLN A 112 7.72 8.41 14.25
CA GLN A 112 9.15 8.66 14.41
C GLN A 112 9.92 7.36 14.69
N GLU A 113 11.24 7.43 14.50
CA GLU A 113 12.12 6.30 14.82
C GLU A 113 11.99 5.92 16.30
N GLY A 114 11.81 4.63 16.57
CA GLY A 114 11.59 4.09 17.91
C GLY A 114 10.13 3.81 18.27
N ASP A 115 9.15 4.37 17.54
CA ASP A 115 7.72 4.13 17.79
C ASP A 115 7.32 2.68 17.45
N GLN A 116 6.46 2.09 18.29
CA GLN A 116 5.63 0.92 17.95
C GLN A 116 4.34 1.39 17.26
N VAL A 117 4.08 0.90 16.05
CA VAL A 117 2.97 1.39 15.21
C VAL A 117 1.97 0.28 14.91
N LEU A 118 0.69 0.60 15.12
CA LEU A 118 -0.44 -0.17 14.60
C LEU A 118 -0.99 0.48 13.32
N GLU A 119 -1.02 -0.27 12.22
CA GLU A 119 -1.71 0.08 10.99
C GLU A 119 -3.02 -0.70 10.84
N ILE A 120 -4.09 0.01 10.53
CA ILE A 120 -5.38 -0.56 10.16
C ILE A 120 -5.58 -0.39 8.65
N GLY A 121 -5.55 -1.52 7.93
CA GLY A 121 -5.65 -1.61 6.47
C GLY A 121 -4.30 -1.88 5.81
N THR A 122 -3.79 -3.11 5.89
CA THR A 122 -2.53 -3.48 5.19
C THR A 122 -2.63 -3.24 3.68
N GLY A 123 -3.80 -3.50 3.08
CA GLY A 123 -4.04 -3.25 1.66
C GLY A 123 -3.04 -3.99 0.77
N THR A 124 -2.27 -3.25 -0.04
CA THR A 124 -1.22 -3.88 -0.86
C THR A 124 0.05 -4.20 -0.08
N GLY A 125 0.22 -3.67 1.13
CA GLY A 125 1.42 -3.80 1.97
C GLY A 125 2.52 -2.78 1.72
N TYR A 126 2.31 -1.81 0.82
CA TYR A 126 3.36 -0.83 0.47
C TYR A 126 3.64 0.16 1.61
N SER A 127 2.60 0.72 2.23
CA SER A 127 2.74 1.60 3.42
C SER A 127 3.38 0.87 4.59
N THR A 128 2.96 -0.37 4.82
CA THR A 128 3.54 -1.25 5.84
C THR A 128 5.05 -1.43 5.62
N ALA A 129 5.47 -1.71 4.39
CA ALA A 129 6.88 -1.87 4.04
C ALA A 129 7.69 -0.57 4.19
N LEU A 130 7.11 0.60 3.87
CA LEU A 130 7.74 1.90 4.13
C LEU A 130 8.01 2.10 5.63
N MET A 131 7.03 1.79 6.47
CA MET A 131 7.21 1.85 7.93
C MET A 131 8.24 0.83 8.42
N CYS A 132 8.21 -0.40 7.91
CA CYS A 132 9.22 -1.42 8.26
C CYS A 132 10.64 -0.96 7.90
N GLN A 133 10.80 -0.34 6.72
CA GLN A 133 12.09 0.18 6.27
C GLN A 133 12.63 1.28 7.20
N ARG A 134 11.75 2.14 7.73
CA ARG A 134 12.13 3.25 8.60
C ARG A 134 12.28 2.85 10.07
N LEU A 135 11.36 2.06 10.59
CA LEU A 135 11.23 1.76 12.03
C LEU A 135 11.82 0.39 12.41
N GLY A 136 12.02 -0.48 11.43
CA GLY A 136 12.35 -1.89 11.62
C GLY A 136 11.10 -2.77 11.69
N ASN A 137 11.23 -4.02 11.21
CA ASN A 137 10.11 -4.97 11.07
C ASN A 137 9.30 -5.15 12.36
N LYS A 138 9.98 -5.29 13.51
CA LYS A 138 9.32 -5.57 14.79
C LYS A 138 8.50 -4.40 15.34
N ALA A 139 8.71 -3.20 14.80
CA ALA A 139 8.01 -2.00 15.26
C ALA A 139 6.65 -1.81 14.57
N VAL A 140 6.28 -2.67 13.63
CA VAL A 140 5.08 -2.51 12.82
C VAL A 140 4.16 -3.72 12.99
N CYS A 141 2.93 -3.46 13.41
CA CYS A 141 1.82 -4.39 13.34
C CYS A 141 0.79 -3.85 12.35
N SER A 142 0.32 -4.66 11.40
CA SER A 142 -0.68 -4.25 10.41
C SER A 142 -1.82 -5.26 10.33
N ILE A 143 -3.06 -4.76 10.32
CA ILE A 143 -4.28 -5.57 10.28
C ILE A 143 -4.98 -5.38 8.93
N GLU A 144 -5.37 -6.48 8.29
CA GLU A 144 -6.18 -6.49 7.08
C GLU A 144 -7.45 -7.33 7.28
N TYR A 145 -8.59 -6.80 6.83
CA TYR A 145 -9.89 -7.43 7.00
C TYR A 145 -10.18 -8.47 5.93
N ASP A 146 -9.80 -8.21 4.67
CA ASP A 146 -10.05 -9.12 3.56
C ASP A 146 -8.94 -10.20 3.48
N PRO A 147 -9.26 -11.49 3.64
CA PRO A 147 -8.26 -12.57 3.67
C PRO A 147 -7.48 -12.70 2.35
N VAL A 148 -8.10 -12.40 1.20
CA VAL A 148 -7.43 -12.47 -0.11
C VAL A 148 -6.42 -11.33 -0.24
N VAL A 149 -6.79 -10.13 0.20
CA VAL A 149 -5.91 -8.97 0.24
C VAL A 149 -4.77 -9.21 1.24
N ALA A 150 -5.08 -9.71 2.44
CA ALA A 150 -4.11 -10.03 3.49
C ALA A 150 -3.05 -11.03 3.02
N GLY A 151 -3.48 -12.11 2.34
CA GLY A 151 -2.58 -13.10 1.75
C GLY A 151 -1.62 -12.47 0.74
N ARG A 152 -2.13 -11.67 -0.19
CA ARG A 152 -1.30 -10.99 -1.21
C ARG A 152 -0.33 -9.99 -0.59
N ALA A 153 -0.77 -9.22 0.41
CA ALA A 153 0.08 -8.29 1.13
C ALA A 153 1.22 -9.02 1.85
N ARG A 154 0.93 -10.13 2.54
CA ARG A 154 1.92 -10.97 3.21
C ARG A 154 2.99 -11.46 2.25
N ASP A 155 2.60 -11.96 1.08
CA ASP A 155 3.53 -12.43 0.05
C ASP A 155 4.40 -11.28 -0.48
N ALA A 156 3.79 -10.13 -0.80
CA ALA A 156 4.50 -8.96 -1.29
C ALA A 156 5.53 -8.43 -0.27
N ILE A 157 5.11 -8.23 0.98
CA ILE A 157 5.95 -7.74 2.09
C ILE A 157 7.14 -8.71 2.33
N THR A 158 6.85 -10.01 2.41
CA THR A 158 7.89 -11.03 2.63
C THR A 158 8.87 -11.10 1.47
N SER A 159 8.38 -11.04 0.21
CA SER A 159 9.23 -11.03 -0.98
C SER A 159 10.11 -9.78 -1.11
N ALA A 160 9.69 -8.68 -0.47
CA ALA A 160 10.47 -7.45 -0.37
C ALA A 160 11.49 -7.49 0.81
N GLY A 161 11.49 -8.55 1.62
CA GLY A 161 12.46 -8.75 2.71
C GLY A 161 12.00 -8.24 4.09
N TYR A 162 10.74 -7.83 4.22
CA TYR A 162 10.18 -7.33 5.47
C TYR A 162 9.37 -8.42 6.19
N THR A 163 9.39 -8.38 7.52
CA THR A 163 8.74 -9.38 8.38
C THR A 163 8.03 -8.75 9.59
N PRO A 164 7.12 -7.77 9.39
CA PRO A 164 6.30 -7.23 10.47
C PRO A 164 5.27 -8.25 10.99
N THR A 165 4.60 -7.90 12.09
CA THR A 165 3.40 -8.63 12.53
C THR A 165 2.25 -8.30 11.58
N LEU A 166 1.71 -9.32 10.91
CA LEU A 166 0.60 -9.19 9.96
C LEU A 166 -0.59 -10.01 10.46
N VAL A 167 -1.70 -9.34 10.68
CA VAL A 167 -2.92 -9.92 11.25
C VAL A 167 -4.04 -9.88 10.23
N GLU A 168 -4.69 -11.00 10.02
CA GLU A 168 -5.97 -11.06 9.31
C GLU A 168 -7.09 -10.91 10.36
N GLY A 169 -7.93 -9.88 10.23
CA GLY A 169 -8.99 -9.64 11.19
C GLY A 169 -9.63 -8.26 11.11
N ASP A 170 -10.58 -8.02 12.02
CA ASP A 170 -11.25 -6.73 12.14
C ASP A 170 -10.37 -5.72 12.88
N GLY A 171 -9.89 -4.72 12.12
CA GLY A 171 -9.07 -3.64 12.67
C GLY A 171 -9.76 -2.79 13.73
N LEU A 172 -11.09 -2.81 13.84
CA LEU A 172 -11.82 -2.16 14.93
C LEU A 172 -11.55 -2.81 16.30
N LEU A 173 -11.09 -4.05 16.32
CA LEU A 173 -10.72 -4.77 17.54
C LEU A 173 -9.26 -4.50 17.97
N GLY A 174 -8.46 -3.87 17.10
CA GLY A 174 -7.02 -3.72 17.29
C GLY A 174 -6.30 -5.07 17.39
N TYR A 175 -5.08 -5.05 17.95
CA TYR A 175 -4.32 -6.26 18.23
C TYR A 175 -3.59 -6.15 19.57
N ALA A 176 -4.16 -6.74 20.62
CA ALA A 176 -3.67 -6.56 21.98
C ALA A 176 -2.33 -7.26 22.27
N GLU A 177 -1.94 -8.27 21.47
CA GLU A 177 -0.73 -9.06 21.72
C GLU A 177 0.57 -8.28 21.46
N GLU A 178 0.53 -7.26 20.60
CA GLU A 178 1.67 -6.38 20.28
C GLU A 178 1.53 -4.99 20.91
N ALA A 179 0.52 -4.80 21.77
CA ALA A 179 0.37 -3.58 22.54
C ALA A 179 1.44 -3.49 23.66
N PRO A 180 1.81 -2.28 24.12
CA PRO A 180 1.27 -0.97 23.72
C PRO A 180 1.86 -0.44 22.40
N TYR A 181 1.07 0.39 21.71
CA TYR A 181 1.51 1.14 20.53
C TYR A 181 1.74 2.60 20.89
N ASP A 182 2.77 3.20 20.33
CA ASP A 182 3.05 4.64 20.43
C ASP A 182 2.20 5.43 19.43
N ARG A 183 1.92 4.83 18.27
CA ARG A 183 1.14 5.43 17.17
C ARG A 183 0.16 4.45 16.55
N LEU A 184 -0.94 4.98 16.07
CA LEU A 184 -1.94 4.26 15.28
C LEU A 184 -2.22 5.04 14.00
N ILE A 185 -2.22 4.36 12.87
CA ILE A 185 -2.64 4.91 11.58
C ILE A 185 -3.69 4.01 10.96
N SER A 186 -4.74 4.62 10.38
CA SER A 186 -5.72 3.92 9.56
C SER A 186 -5.60 4.40 8.12
N THR A 187 -5.36 3.46 7.21
CA THR A 187 -5.24 3.67 5.77
C THR A 187 -6.54 3.33 5.03
N CYS A 188 -7.59 2.99 5.77
CA CYS A 188 -8.95 2.82 5.30
C CYS A 188 -9.89 3.86 5.95
N ALA A 189 -11.04 4.11 5.33
CA ALA A 189 -12.04 4.99 5.94
C ALA A 189 -12.75 4.26 7.09
N VAL A 190 -12.82 4.90 8.26
CA VAL A 190 -13.58 4.42 9.43
C VAL A 190 -14.73 5.37 9.75
N ARG A 191 -15.83 4.85 10.28
CA ARG A 191 -17.00 5.66 10.68
C ARG A 191 -16.85 6.23 12.09
N THR A 192 -16.10 5.56 12.94
CA THR A 192 -15.89 5.89 14.35
C THR A 192 -14.51 5.40 14.78
N ILE A 193 -13.90 6.09 15.74
CA ILE A 193 -12.69 5.62 16.43
C ILE A 193 -13.14 4.86 17.68
N PRO A 194 -12.81 3.56 17.84
CA PRO A 194 -13.14 2.80 19.05
C PRO A 194 -12.56 3.44 20.32
N GLN A 195 -13.22 3.25 21.45
CA GLN A 195 -12.66 3.60 22.75
C GLN A 195 -11.61 2.55 23.14
N ALA A 196 -10.55 2.99 23.83
CA ALA A 196 -9.55 2.12 24.44
C ALA A 196 -10.09 1.42 25.70
#